data_AF-A0AAV0WTM1-F1
#
_entry.id   AF-A0AAV0WTM1-F1
#
_cell.length_a   1.000
_cell.length_b   1.000
_cell.length_c   1.000
_cell.angle_alpha   90.00
_cell.angle_beta   90.00
_cell.angle_gamma   90.00
#
_symmetry.space_group_name_H-M   'P 1'
#
loop_
_entity.id
_entity.type
_entity.pdbx_description
1 polymer ?
#
loop_
_entity_poly.entity_id
_entity_poly.type
_entity_poly.pdbx_seq_one_letter_code
_entity_poly.pdbx_strand_id
1 'polypeptide(L)'
;MKVTVSNTTLDKLINGIDSRFNQESLQIINSIGNMVKLNTGENVSYKCIKEQFGVCEDDLCTEKILLKNMTDIPNGGNSVKTIHEWLDWLQDSNKSEIFSNFSKALQLFITIPTYLLQIAVVNTASQK
;
A
#
# COMPACT_ATOMS: atom_id res chain seq x y z
N MET A 1 25.12 26.51 -33.35
CA MET A 1 23.76 25.96 -33.55
C MET A 1 23.63 24.71 -32.69
N LYS A 2 23.05 24.83 -31.49
CA LYS A 2 22.80 23.67 -30.63
C LYS A 2 21.52 23.00 -31.15
N VAL A 3 21.67 21.89 -31.86
CA VAL A 3 20.52 21.08 -32.28
C VAL A 3 20.08 20.28 -31.07
N THR A 4 19.10 20.79 -30.33
CA THR A 4 18.33 20.01 -29.35
C THR A 4 17.40 19.11 -30.16
N VAL A 5 17.84 17.89 -30.45
CA VAL A 5 16.95 16.86 -31.00
C VAL A 5 16.07 16.39 -29.84
N SER A 6 14.90 17.02 -29.67
CA SER A 6 13.86 16.52 -28.77
C SER A 6 13.37 15.19 -29.32
N ASN A 7 13.83 14.09 -28.74
CA ASN A 7 13.49 12.76 -29.19
C ASN A 7 12.12 12.40 -28.62
N THR A 8 11.07 12.92 -29.27
CA THR A 8 9.67 12.81 -28.82
C THR A 8 9.21 11.38 -28.55
N THR A 9 9.85 10.38 -29.15
CA THR A 9 9.59 8.95 -28.88
C THR A 9 10.16 8.52 -27.53
N LEU A 10 11.39 8.96 -27.18
CA LEU A 10 11.96 8.73 -25.86
C LEU A 10 11.15 9.45 -24.78
N ASP A 11 10.71 10.68 -25.05
CA ASP A 11 9.88 11.45 -24.11
C ASP A 11 8.54 10.74 -23.85
N LYS A 12 7.89 10.24 -24.91
CA LYS A 12 6.65 9.44 -24.77
C LYS A 12 6.86 8.15 -24.00
N LEU A 13 7.99 7.48 -24.21
CA LEU A 13 8.32 6.24 -23.50
C LEU A 13 8.58 6.50 -22.01
N ILE A 14 9.35 7.55 -21.69
CA ILE A 14 9.62 7.97 -20.30
C ILE A 14 8.31 8.37 -19.61
N ASN A 15 7.47 9.19 -20.26
CA ASN A 15 6.20 9.62 -19.70
C ASN A 15 5.21 8.45 -19.52
N GLY A 16 5.22 7.47 -20.44
CA GLY A 16 4.42 6.26 -20.34
C GLY A 16 4.84 5.38 -19.16
N ILE A 17 6.15 5.21 -18.94
CA ILE A 17 6.69 4.49 -17.77
C ILE A 17 6.29 5.22 -16.48
N ASP A 18 6.47 6.53 -16.42
CA ASP A 18 6.16 7.34 -15.24
C ASP A 18 4.66 7.30 -14.90
N SER A 19 3.80 7.42 -15.92
CA SER A 19 2.34 7.28 -15.77
C SER A 19 1.96 5.91 -15.21
N ARG A 20 2.54 4.82 -15.73
CA ARG A 20 2.22 3.46 -15.29
C ARG A 20 2.69 3.22 -13.86
N PHE A 21 3.89 3.66 -13.54
CA PHE A 21 4.45 3.56 -12.19
C PHE A 21 3.58 4.30 -11.16
N ASN A 22 3.11 5.50 -11.51
CA ASN A 22 2.19 6.27 -10.66
C ASN A 22 0.84 5.56 -10.47
N GLN A 23 0.29 4.97 -11.53
CA GLN A 23 -0.97 4.23 -11.46
C GLN A 23 -0.85 2.98 -10.56
N GLU A 24 0.19 2.18 -10.74
CA GLU A 24 0.46 0.99 -9.92
C GLU A 24 0.68 1.39 -8.45
N SER A 25 1.42 2.48 -8.20
CA SER A 25 1.64 3.03 -6.86
C SER A 25 0.34 3.44 -6.17
N LEU A 26 -0.54 4.16 -6.86
CA LEU A 26 -1.84 4.57 -6.33
C LEU A 26 -2.75 3.37 -6.03
N GLN A 27 -2.73 2.34 -6.87
CA GLN A 27 -3.50 1.12 -6.63
C GLN A 27 -3.04 0.40 -5.36
N ILE A 28 -1.73 0.28 -5.15
CA ILE A 28 -1.17 -0.34 -3.94
C ILE A 28 -1.52 0.49 -2.70
N ILE A 29 -1.36 1.82 -2.76
CA ILE A 29 -1.71 2.72 -1.64
C ILE A 29 -3.18 2.57 -1.27
N ASN A 30 -4.08 2.53 -2.26
CA ASN A 30 -5.51 2.35 -2.01
C ASN A 30 -5.83 0.98 -1.41
N SER A 31 -5.20 -0.09 -1.90
CA SER A 31 -5.40 -1.44 -1.36
C SER A 31 -4.87 -1.56 0.07
N ILE A 32 -3.67 -1.06 0.37
CA ILE A 32 -3.13 -1.01 1.75
C ILE A 32 -3.98 -0.11 2.64
N GLY A 33 -4.43 1.05 2.15
CA GLY A 33 -5.34 1.92 2.90
C GLY A 33 -6.66 1.24 3.26
N ASN A 34 -7.24 0.47 2.34
CA ASN A 34 -8.45 -0.32 2.61
C ASN A 34 -8.19 -1.50 3.56
N MET A 35 -7.01 -2.10 3.49
CA MET A 35 -6.55 -3.16 4.38
C MET A 35 -6.46 -2.64 5.83
N VAL A 36 -5.77 -1.52 6.05
CA VAL A 36 -5.58 -0.89 7.37
C VAL A 36 -6.90 -0.34 7.94
N LYS A 37 -7.80 0.16 7.07
CA LYS A 37 -9.17 0.55 7.45
C LYS A 37 -10.09 -0.64 7.76
N LEU A 38 -9.64 -1.87 7.52
CA LEU A 38 -10.43 -3.10 7.62
C LEU A 38 -11.76 -3.02 6.83
N ASN A 39 -11.78 -2.25 5.74
CA ASN A 39 -13.00 -1.94 5.00
C ASN A 39 -13.43 -3.15 4.15
N THR A 40 -14.51 -3.83 4.52
CA THR A 40 -15.02 -5.06 3.87
C THR A 40 -16.04 -4.79 2.75
N GLY A 41 -15.87 -3.73 1.96
CA GLY A 41 -16.73 -3.51 0.79
C GLY A 41 -16.50 -4.59 -0.29
N GLU A 42 -17.56 -5.03 -0.96
CA GLU A 42 -17.55 -6.07 -2.01
C GLU A 42 -16.63 -5.76 -3.23
N ASN A 43 -16.11 -4.53 -3.33
CA ASN A 43 -15.26 -4.08 -4.43
C ASN A 43 -13.77 -3.89 -4.05
N VAL A 44 -13.34 -4.32 -2.87
CA VAL A 44 -11.93 -4.18 -2.46
C VAL A 44 -11.13 -5.39 -2.96
N SER A 45 -10.41 -5.22 -4.06
CA SER A 45 -9.48 -6.23 -4.58
C SER A 45 -8.07 -6.03 -4.01
N TYR A 46 -7.43 -7.13 -3.61
CA TYR A 46 -6.03 -7.17 -3.18
C TYR A 46 -5.11 -7.79 -4.23
N LYS A 47 -5.60 -7.94 -5.46
CA LYS A 47 -4.86 -8.52 -6.59
C LYS A 47 -3.52 -7.84 -6.84
N CYS A 48 -3.44 -6.51 -6.72
CA CYS A 48 -2.17 -5.78 -6.87
C CYS A 48 -1.15 -6.13 -5.77
N ILE A 49 -1.60 -6.34 -4.53
CA ILE A 49 -0.76 -6.78 -3.40
C ILE A 49 -0.27 -8.21 -3.66
N LYS A 50 -1.14 -9.09 -4.16
CA LYS A 50 -0.75 -10.45 -4.55
C LYS A 50 0.32 -10.46 -5.64
N GLU A 51 0.11 -9.71 -6.72
CA GLU A 51 1.01 -9.66 -7.86
C GLU A 51 2.37 -9.02 -7.52
N GLN A 52 2.39 -7.99 -6.67
CA GLN A 52 3.61 -7.25 -6.37
C GLN A 52 4.37 -7.79 -5.15
N PHE A 53 3.66 -8.29 -4.13
CA PHE A 53 4.23 -8.66 -2.85
C PHE A 53 4.21 -10.17 -2.57
N GLY A 54 3.59 -10.96 -3.47
CA GLY A 54 3.48 -12.42 -3.30
C GLY A 54 2.74 -12.77 -2.00
N VAL A 55 1.66 -12.03 -1.72
CA VAL A 55 0.77 -12.22 -0.57
C VAL A 55 -0.46 -12.99 -1.03
N CYS A 56 -0.94 -13.95 -0.23
CA CYS A 56 -2.14 -14.70 -0.58
C CYS A 56 -3.39 -13.83 -0.34
N GLU A 57 -4.19 -13.59 -1.38
CA GLU A 57 -5.39 -12.75 -1.31
C GLU A 57 -6.48 -13.35 -0.41
N ASP A 58 -6.68 -14.67 -0.48
CA ASP A 58 -7.71 -15.36 0.31
C ASP A 58 -7.34 -15.37 1.81
N ASP A 59 -6.07 -15.63 2.13
CA ASP A 59 -5.57 -15.59 3.50
C ASP A 59 -5.63 -14.16 4.05
N LEU A 60 -5.24 -13.15 3.26
CA LEU A 60 -5.32 -11.75 3.66
C LEU A 60 -6.76 -11.30 3.94
N CYS A 61 -7.72 -11.72 3.11
CA CYS A 61 -9.14 -11.47 3.34
C CYS A 61 -9.61 -12.11 4.65
N THR A 62 -9.17 -13.35 4.93
CA THR A 62 -9.49 -14.08 6.15
C THR A 62 -8.90 -13.40 7.38
N GLU A 63 -7.60 -13.07 7.34
CA GLU A 63 -6.89 -12.33 8.39
C GLU A 63 -7.59 -11.01 8.71
N LYS A 64 -8.01 -10.26 7.68
CA LYS A 64 -8.76 -9.01 7.86
C LYS A 64 -10.12 -9.20 8.52
N ILE A 65 -10.86 -10.25 8.19
CA ILE A 65 -12.14 -10.58 8.84
C ILE A 65 -11.90 -10.89 10.32
N LEU A 66 -10.84 -11.63 10.65
CA LEU A 66 -10.46 -11.91 12.04
C LEU A 66 -10.09 -10.63 12.79
N LEU A 67 -9.25 -9.77 12.19
CA LEU A 67 -8.85 -8.48 12.77
C LEU A 67 -10.04 -7.56 13.03
N LYS A 68 -11.04 -7.53 12.14
CA LYS A 68 -12.26 -6.72 12.31
C LYS A 68 -13.08 -7.13 13.54
N ASN A 69 -13.00 -8.40 13.95
CA ASN A 69 -13.71 -8.91 15.11
C ASN A 69 -12.90 -8.79 16.42
N MET A 70 -11.65 -8.31 16.36
CA MET A 70 -10.85 -8.05 17.56
C MET A 70 -11.14 -6.65 18.11
N THR A 71 -11.16 -6.55 19.45
CA THR A 71 -11.44 -5.29 20.17
C THR A 71 -10.18 -4.48 20.49
N ASP A 72 -9.00 -5.09 20.40
CA ASP A 72 -7.71 -4.50 20.73
C ASP A 72 -6.83 -4.38 19.49
N ILE A 73 -7.21 -3.49 18.57
CA ILE A 73 -6.49 -3.23 17.32
C ILE A 73 -6.15 -1.74 17.17
N PRO A 74 -5.08 -1.40 16.43
CA PRO A 74 -4.75 -0.01 16.13
C PRO A 74 -5.84 0.67 15.29
N ASN A 75 -6.01 1.99 15.48
CA ASN A 75 -7.04 2.75 14.77
C ASN A 75 -6.83 2.74 13.25
N GLY A 76 -7.88 2.44 12.47
CA GLY A 76 -7.83 2.26 11.01
C GLY A 76 -7.70 3.54 10.17
N GLY A 77 -6.67 4.35 10.41
CA GLY A 77 -6.29 5.49 9.56
C GLY A 77 -5.44 5.11 8.34
N ASN A 78 -5.26 6.04 7.39
CA ASN A 78 -4.40 5.88 6.20
C ASN A 78 -3.07 6.66 6.31
N SER A 79 -2.68 7.04 7.53
CA SER A 79 -1.46 7.81 7.77
C SER A 79 -0.24 6.89 7.92
N VAL A 80 0.96 7.42 7.63
CA VAL A 80 2.23 6.70 7.88
C VAL A 80 2.34 6.28 9.35
N LYS A 81 1.90 7.15 10.27
CA LYS A 81 1.87 6.87 11.71
C LYS A 81 1.02 5.64 12.03
N THR A 82 -0.15 5.53 11.41
CA THR A 82 -1.04 4.38 11.59
C THR A 82 -0.41 3.08 11.11
N ILE A 83 0.34 3.11 10.00
CA ILE A 83 1.03 1.92 9.49
C ILE A 83 2.11 1.45 10.47
N HIS A 84 2.86 2.39 11.07
CA HIS A 84 3.82 2.05 12.13
C HIS A 84 3.13 1.48 13.38
N GLU A 85 2.00 2.06 13.81
CA GLU A 85 1.20 1.53 14.93
C GLU A 85 0.72 0.09 14.66
N TRP A 86 0.34 -0.24 13.41
CA TRP A 86 0.02 -1.61 13.00
C TRP A 86 1.22 -2.54 13.01
N LEU A 87 2.37 -2.09 12.52
CA LEU A 87 3.59 -2.90 12.53
C LEU A 87 4.07 -3.18 13.95
N ASP A 88 4.04 -2.19 14.84
CA ASP A 88 4.40 -2.34 16.25
C ASP A 88 3.43 -3.31 16.95
N TRP A 89 2.13 -3.19 16.69
CA TRP A 89 1.12 -4.11 17.24
C TRP A 89 1.28 -5.55 16.73
N LEU A 90 1.73 -5.74 15.49
CA LEU A 90 1.99 -7.06 14.91
C LEU A 90 3.29 -7.69 15.41
N GLN A 91 4.27 -6.88 15.84
CA GLN A 91 5.52 -7.37 16.44
C GLN A 91 5.31 -7.93 17.85
N ASP A 92 4.19 -7.60 18.48
CA ASP A 92 3.77 -8.15 19.75
C ASP A 92 3.55 -9.68 19.62
N SER A 93 4.13 -10.44 20.54
CA SER A 93 4.49 -11.85 20.32
C SER A 93 3.33 -12.71 19.79
N ASN A 94 3.60 -13.46 18.72
CA ASN A 94 2.73 -14.37 17.94
C ASN A 94 1.74 -13.73 16.95
N LYS A 95 1.49 -12.42 16.97
CA LYS A 95 0.51 -11.79 16.05
C LYS A 95 1.03 -11.74 14.61
N SER A 96 2.33 -11.53 14.41
CA SER A 96 2.96 -11.56 13.08
C SER A 96 2.92 -12.92 12.40
N GLU A 97 2.90 -14.02 13.16
CA GLU A 97 2.77 -15.38 12.62
C GLU A 97 1.32 -15.69 12.25
N ILE A 98 0.37 -15.25 13.07
CA ILE A 98 -1.08 -15.43 12.83
C ILE A 98 -1.54 -14.57 11.65
N PHE A 99 -1.07 -13.32 11.57
CA PHE A 99 -1.41 -12.34 10.53
C PHE A 99 -0.22 -12.11 9.59
N SER A 100 0.34 -13.20 9.08
CA SER A 100 1.58 -13.18 8.30
C SER A 100 1.43 -12.43 6.98
N ASN A 101 0.28 -12.56 6.30
CA ASN A 101 0.02 -11.88 5.03
C ASN A 101 -0.17 -10.38 5.25
N PHE A 102 -0.93 -10.00 6.28
CA PHE A 102 -1.15 -8.62 6.66
C PHE A 102 0.16 -7.94 7.08
N SER A 103 0.97 -8.61 7.91
CA SER A 103 2.28 -8.11 8.34
C SER A 103 3.25 -7.94 7.17
N LYS A 104 3.36 -8.96 6.30
CA LYS A 104 4.20 -8.93 5.11
C LYS A 104 3.81 -7.81 4.14
N ALA A 105 2.51 -7.59 3.93
CA ALA A 105 2.01 -6.52 3.08
C ALA A 105 2.42 -5.13 3.60
N LEU A 106 2.32 -4.89 4.91
CA LEU A 106 2.75 -3.63 5.52
C LEU A 106 4.27 -3.44 5.49
N GLN A 107 5.05 -4.48 5.81
CA GLN A 107 6.51 -4.43 5.78
C GLN A 107 7.04 -4.10 4.37
N LEU A 108 6.52 -4.76 3.34
CA LEU A 108 6.93 -4.50 1.95
C LEU A 108 6.52 -3.10 1.50
N PHE A 109 5.36 -2.62 1.94
CA PHE A 109 4.89 -1.28 1.63
C PHE A 109 5.79 -0.17 2.23
N ILE A 110 6.26 -0.33 3.48
CA ILE A 110 7.17 0.65 4.11
C ILE A 110 8.62 0.56 3.61
N THR A 111 9.03 -0.60 3.10
CA THR A 111 10.41 -0.82 2.64
C THR A 111 10.67 -0.14 1.30
N ILE A 112 9.62 0.19 0.55
CA ILE A 112 9.74 0.78 -0.78
C ILE A 112 9.72 2.32 -0.68
N PRO A 113 10.83 3.01 -1.01
CA PRO A 113 10.99 4.45 -0.77
C PRO A 113 9.95 5.32 -1.50
N THR A 114 9.52 4.89 -2.69
CA THR A 114 8.55 5.63 -3.52
C THR A 114 7.16 5.67 -2.90
N TYR A 115 6.76 4.64 -2.13
CA TYR A 115 5.44 4.63 -1.49
C TYR A 115 5.39 5.53 -0.26
N LEU A 116 6.48 5.62 0.51
CA LEU A 116 6.58 6.57 1.63
C LEU A 116 6.46 8.02 1.16
N LEU A 117 7.09 8.37 0.04
CA LEU A 117 6.97 9.70 -0.56
C LEU A 117 5.53 9.98 -1.03
N GLN A 118 4.88 9.02 -1.67
CA GLN A 118 3.53 9.21 -2.19
C GLN A 118 2.47 9.36 -1.08
N ILE A 119 2.59 8.61 0.02
CA ILE A 119 1.69 8.74 1.18
C ILE A 119 1.88 10.11 1.85
N ALA A 120 3.11 10.59 1.97
CA ALA A 120 3.40 11.92 2.51
C ALA A 120 2.73 13.02 1.65
N VAL A 121 2.81 12.90 0.32
CA VAL A 121 2.14 13.82 -0.61
C VAL A 121 0.61 13.75 -0.48
N VAL A 122 0.02 12.56 -0.44
CA VAL A 122 -1.44 12.38 -0.27
C VAL A 122 -1.94 12.98 1.06
N ASN A 123 -1.20 12.81 2.15
CA ASN A 123 -1.55 13.39 3.45
C ASN A 123 -1.44 14.92 3.46
N THR A 124 -0.51 15.51 2.70
CA THR A 124 -0.45 16.98 2.54
C THR A 124 -1.57 17.54 1.68
N ALA A 125 -2.13 16.76 0.74
CA ALA A 125 -3.24 17.19 -0.10
C ALA A 125 -4.60 17.16 0.62
N SER A 126 -4.77 16.29 1.62
CA SER A 126 -6.02 16.15 2.38
C SER A 126 -6.16 17.17 3.54
N GLN A 127 -5.19 18.07 3.72
CA GLN A 127 -5.15 19.12 4.75
C GLN A 127 -5.35 20.54 4.16
N LYS A 128 -5.88 20.66 2.93
CA LYS A 128 -6.22 21.92 2.28
C LYS A 128 -7.69 22.00 1.93
#